data_AF-A0A973N279-F1
#
_entry.id   AF-A0A973N279-F1
#
_cell.length_a   1.000
_cell.length_b   1.000
_cell.length_c   1.000
_cell.angle_alpha   90.00
_cell.angle_beta   90.00
_cell.angle_gamma   90.00
#
_symmetry.space_group_name_H-M   'P 1'
#
loop_
_entity.id
_entity.type
_entity.pdbx_description
1 polymer ?
#
loop_
_entity_poly.entity_id
_entity_poly.type
_entity_poly.pdbx_seq_one_letter_code
_entity_poly.pdbx_strand_id
1 'polypeptide(L)' 'RIAPKGIKGGGDAQPGRNWVERVDGSVEMLSATAYAEVEAGDRFVIETPGGGGFGRGSE' A
#
# COMPACT_ATOMS: atom_id res chain seq x y z
N ARG A 1 0.54 -9.42 2.64
CA ARG A 1 -0.33 -8.31 2.17
C ARG A 1 -1.54 -8.93 1.50
N ILE A 2 -2.75 -8.39 1.74
CA ILE A 2 -4.01 -8.90 1.18
C ILE A 2 -4.62 -7.79 0.33
N ALA A 3 -4.90 -8.10 -0.93
CA ALA A 3 -5.56 -7.17 -1.85
C ALA A 3 -7.07 -7.07 -1.52
N PRO A 4 -7.65 -5.87 -1.54
CA PRO A 4 -9.10 -5.73 -1.52
C PRO A 4 -9.73 -6.39 -2.74
N LYS A 5 -10.65 -7.32 -2.48
CA LYS A 5 -11.20 -8.21 -3.50
C LYS A 5 -12.19 -7.48 -4.41
N GLY A 6 -12.09 -7.74 -5.71
CA GLY A 6 -13.13 -7.38 -6.67
C GLY A 6 -14.39 -8.24 -6.52
N ILE A 7 -15.50 -7.77 -7.08
CA ILE A 7 -16.79 -8.46 -7.04
C ILE A 7 -17.45 -8.52 -8.42
N LYS A 8 -18.33 -9.51 -8.60
CA LYS A 8 -19.07 -9.75 -9.85
C LYS A 8 -18.17 -9.79 -11.10
N GLY A 9 -16.99 -10.39 -10.98
CA GLY A 9 -16.02 -10.50 -12.08
C GLY A 9 -15.07 -9.31 -12.23
N GLY A 10 -15.16 -8.31 -11.35
CA GLY A 10 -14.18 -7.23 -11.24
C GLY A 10 -12.86 -7.71 -10.66
N GLY A 11 -11.77 -7.05 -11.06
CA GLY A 11 -10.41 -7.34 -10.60
C GLY A 11 -10.14 -6.85 -9.17
N ASP A 12 -9.22 -7.52 -8.49
CA ASP A 12 -8.74 -7.10 -7.18
C ASP A 12 -7.94 -5.78 -7.28
N ALA A 13 -7.96 -4.98 -6.21
CA ALA A 13 -7.17 -3.75 -6.13
C ALA A 13 -5.72 -4.04 -5.73
N GLN A 14 -4.87 -3.02 -5.82
CA GLN A 14 -3.54 -3.10 -5.24
C GLN A 14 -3.62 -3.08 -3.70
N PRO A 15 -2.86 -3.95 -3.00
CA PRO A 15 -2.75 -3.88 -1.55
C PRO A 15 -1.99 -2.63 -1.12
N GLY A 16 -2.30 -2.12 0.07
CA GLY A 16 -1.57 -0.99 0.64
C GLY A 16 -0.11 -1.30 0.93
N ARG A 17 0.71 -0.26 0.93
CA ARG A 17 2.16 -0.33 1.15
C ARG A 17 2.60 0.85 2.01
N ASN A 18 3.41 0.56 3.02
CA ASN A 18 3.96 1.58 3.91
C ASN A 18 5.48 1.38 3.99
N TRP A 19 6.24 2.48 4.03
CA TRP A 19 7.69 2.46 4.23
C TRP A 19 8.18 3.80 4.76
N VAL A 20 9.40 3.80 5.30
CA VAL A 20 10.16 5.02 5.58
C VAL A 20 11.21 5.20 4.49
N GLU A 21 11.24 6.38 3.86
CA GLU A 21 12.38 6.81 3.06
C GLU A 21 13.32 7.58 3.98
N ARG A 22 14.52 7.04 4.16
CA ARG A 22 15.54 7.62 5.01
C ARG A 22 16.23 8.78 4.31
N VAL A 23 16.76 9.73 5.07
CA VAL A 23 17.50 10.88 4.53
C VAL A 23 18.70 10.48 3.67
N ASP A 24 19.30 9.32 3.92
CA ASP A 24 20.41 8.77 3.13
C ASP A 24 19.97 8.09 1.82
N GLY A 25 18.66 8.04 1.55
CA GLY A 25 18.05 7.43 0.38
C GLY A 25 17.72 5.95 0.53
N SER A 26 18.03 5.32 1.68
CA SER A 26 17.60 3.94 1.95
C SER A 26 16.10 3.87 2.23
N VAL A 27 15.51 2.68 2.02
CA VAL A 27 14.07 2.45 2.20
C VAL A 27 13.84 1.32 3.19
N GLU A 28 13.09 1.60 4.25
CA GLU A 28 12.65 0.60 5.22
C GLU A 28 11.19 0.23 4.97
N MET A 29 10.96 -0.96 4.44
CA MET A 29 9.61 -1.47 4.17
C MET A 29 8.92 -1.92 5.47
N LEU A 30 7.70 -1.42 5.68
CA LEU A 30 6.90 -1.77 6.86
C LEU A 30 5.83 -2.82 6.55
N SER A 31 5.55 -3.64 7.56
CA SER A 31 4.46 -4.61 7.54
C SER A 31 3.09 -3.93 7.77
N ALA A 32 2.00 -4.69 7.72
CA ALA A 32 0.64 -4.14 7.91
C ALA A 32 0.44 -3.52 9.30
N THR A 33 1.07 -4.10 10.32
CA THR A 33 1.17 -3.55 11.67
C THR A 33 2.63 -3.47 12.03
N ALA A 34 3.15 -2.26 12.17
CA ALA A 34 4.57 -2.05 12.39
C ALA A 34 4.81 -0.81 13.25
N TYR A 35 6.01 -0.73 13.77
CA TYR A 35 6.58 0.43 14.45
C TYR A 35 7.89 0.77 13.76
N ALA A 36 8.20 2.06 13.65
CA ALA A 36 9.48 2.54 13.17
C ALA A 36 9.82 3.85 13.87
N GLU A 37 11.09 4.01 14.26
CA GLU A 37 11.64 5.29 14.68
C GLU A 37 12.01 6.09 13.43
N VAL A 38 11.66 7.38 13.44
CA VAL A 38 11.88 8.31 12.33
C VAL A 38 12.64 9.52 12.84
N GLU A 39 13.60 9.96 12.05
CA GLU A 39 14.42 11.13 12.36
C GLU A 39 13.98 12.34 11.52
N ALA A 40 14.43 13.53 11.91
CA ALA A 40 14.17 14.73 11.13
C ALA A 40 14.74 14.61 9.71
N GLY A 41 13.88 14.76 8.70
CA GLY A 41 14.24 14.65 7.28
C GLY A 41 13.83 13.33 6.63
N ASP A 42 13.48 12.31 7.42
CA ASP A 42 12.87 11.09 6.89
C ASP A 42 11.46 11.37 6.37
N ARG A 43 10.98 10.51 5.45
CA ARG A 43 9.59 10.56 4.95
C ARG A 43 8.86 9.27 5.27
N PHE A 44 7.72 9.39 5.92
CA PHE A 44 6.80 8.27 6.12
C PHE A 44 5.79 8.22 4.97
N VAL A 45 5.84 7.17 4.14
CA VAL A 45 4.96 7.00 2.99
C VAL A 45 3.88 5.96 3.29
N ILE A 46 2.63 6.35 3.06
CA ILE A 46 1.45 5.48 3.19
C ILE A 46 0.73 5.46 1.84
N GLU A 47 0.83 4.34 1.14
CA GLU A 47 -0.06 4.03 0.02
C GLU A 47 -1.27 3.27 0.58
N THR A 48 -2.39 3.99 0.71
CA THR A 48 -3.65 3.39 1.18
C THR A 48 -4.20 2.46 0.09
N PRO A 49 -4.65 1.24 0.42
CA PRO A 49 -5.20 0.33 -0.57
C PRO A 49 -6.43 0.92 -1.27
N GLY A 50 -6.57 0.63 -2.56
CA GLY A 50 -7.78 0.98 -3.33
C GLY A 50 -8.93 0.01 -3.07
N GLY A 51 -10.12 0.33 -3.58
CA GLY A 51 -11.27 -0.60 -3.58
C GLY A 51 -11.20 -1.58 -4.76
N GLY A 52 -11.55 -2.84 -4.53
CA GLY A 52 -11.68 -3.84 -5.60
C GLY A 52 -12.72 -3.42 -6.65
N GLY A 53 -12.49 -3.79 -7.91
CA GLY A 53 -13.36 -3.43 -9.02
C GLY A 53 -14.70 -4.17 -9.01
N PHE A 54 -15.65 -3.67 -9.79
CA PHE A 54 -16.96 -4.29 -10.02
C PHE A 54 -17.14 -4.61 -11.51
N GLY A 55 -17.69 -5.78 -11.81
CA GLY A 55 -18.06 -6.17 -13.18
C GLY A 55 -16.87 -6.62 -14.03
N ARG A 56 -17.12 -7.31 -15.15
CA ARG A 56 -16.06 -7.59 -16.14
C ARG A 56 -15.77 -6.30 -16.91
N GLY A 57 -14.50 -5.99 -17.13
CA GLY A 57 -14.08 -4.85 -17.95
C GLY A 57 -14.36 -5.11 -19.43
N SER A 58 -15.62 -5.12 -19.83
CA SER A 58 -16.10 -5.09 -21.23
C SER A 58 -17.64 -5.11 -21.34
N GLU A 59 -18.38 -4.52 -20.40
CA GLU A 59 -19.81 -4.18 -20.58
C GLU A 59 -19.99 -2.66 -20.68
#